data_AF-A0A7K2YX07-F1
#
_entry.id   AF-A0A7K2YX07-F1
#
_cell.length_a   1.000
_cell.length_b   1.000
_cell.length_c   1.000
_cell.angle_alpha   90.00
_cell.angle_beta   90.00
_cell.angle_gamma   90.00
#
_symmetry.space_group_name_H-M   'P 1'
#
loop_
_entity.id
_entity.type
_entity.pdbx_description
1 polymer ?
#
loop_
_entity_poly.entity_id
_entity_poly.type
_entity_poly.pdbx_seq_one_letter_code
_entity_poly.pdbx_strand_id
1 'polypeptide(L)' 'MRASDADREAAVALLRDHHTVGRLTPAEFNERMGAALEAVTLGELARLISDLPPPDHLEADVEVIRARMAAEEARA' A
#
# COMPACT_ATOMS: atom_id res chain seq x y z
N MET A 1 17.20 2.03 -8.39
CA MET A 1 17.47 1.58 -7.01
C MET A 1 17.04 0.12 -6.91
N ARG A 2 17.86 -0.76 -6.32
CA ARG A 2 17.49 -2.19 -6.13
C ARG A 2 16.51 -2.31 -4.96
N ALA A 3 15.57 -3.25 -5.07
CA ALA A 3 14.66 -3.60 -3.99
C ALA A 3 15.35 -4.55 -3.00
N SER A 4 15.25 -4.26 -1.72
CA SER A 4 15.59 -5.19 -0.65
C SER A 4 14.45 -6.20 -0.44
N ASP A 5 14.72 -7.25 0.34
CA ASP A 5 13.71 -8.24 0.71
C ASP A 5 12.56 -7.59 1.49
N ALA A 6 12.89 -6.63 2.37
CA ALA A 6 11.90 -5.85 3.11
C ALA A 6 10.99 -5.02 2.19
N ASP A 7 11.53 -4.48 1.09
CA ASP A 7 10.72 -3.76 0.11
C ASP A 7 9.75 -4.69 -0.61
N ARG A 8 10.20 -5.92 -0.95
CA ARG A 8 9.33 -6.93 -1.58
C ARG A 8 8.24 -7.39 -0.62
N GLU A 9 8.57 -7.65 0.64
CA GLU A 9 7.60 -8.02 1.67
C GLU A 9 6.57 -6.92 1.90
N ALA A 10 7.01 -5.65 1.96
CA ALA A 10 6.11 -4.50 2.09
C ALA A 10 5.14 -4.40 0.91
N ALA A 11 5.62 -4.60 -0.32
CA ALA A 11 4.76 -4.62 -1.50
C ALA A 11 3.73 -5.77 -1.45
N VAL A 12 4.14 -6.96 -1.01
CA VAL A 12 3.21 -8.11 -0.84
C VAL A 12 2.17 -7.83 0.25
N ALA A 13 2.55 -7.17 1.34
CA ALA A 13 1.62 -6.77 2.39
C ALA A 13 0.56 -5.78 1.86
N LEU A 14 0.97 -4.77 1.11
CA LEU A 14 0.05 -3.83 0.45
C LEU A 14 -0.93 -4.54 -0.50
N LEU A 15 -0.42 -5.43 -1.35
CA LEU A 15 -1.26 -6.23 -2.25
C LEU A 15 -2.27 -7.10 -1.49
N ARG A 16 -1.88 -7.65 -0.33
CA ARG A 16 -2.77 -8.45 0.53
C ARG A 16 -3.87 -7.60 1.14
N ASP A 17 -3.56 -6.39 1.58
CA ASP A 17 -4.55 -5.45 2.12
C ASP A 17 -5.59 -5.13 1.04
N HIS A 18 -5.15 -4.79 -0.17
CA HIS A 18 -6.04 -4.52 -1.30
C HIS A 18 -6.89 -5.74 -1.71
N HIS A 19 -6.34 -6.95 -1.62
CA HIS A 19 -7.12 -8.18 -1.81
C HIS A 19 -8.19 -8.36 -0.74
N THR A 20 -7.86 -8.11 0.53
CA THR A 20 -8.77 -8.28 1.68
C THR A 20 -9.97 -7.35 1.57
N VAL A 21 -9.78 -6.13 1.06
CA VAL A 21 -10.87 -5.17 0.82
C VAL A 21 -11.57 -5.37 -0.54
N GLY A 22 -11.23 -6.43 -1.28
CA GLY A 22 -11.90 -6.84 -2.50
C GLY A 22 -11.51 -6.05 -3.77
N ARG A 23 -10.44 -5.25 -3.72
CA ARG A 23 -9.94 -4.50 -4.90
C ARG A 23 -9.15 -5.38 -5.87
N LEU A 24 -8.57 -6.46 -5.36
CA LEU A 24 -7.90 -7.48 -6.15
C LEU A 24 -8.66 -8.80 -6.04
N THR A 25 -8.92 -9.43 -7.17
CA THR A 25 -9.36 -10.82 -7.22
C THR A 25 -8.23 -11.75 -6.72
N PRO A 26 -8.55 -12.99 -6.31
CA PRO A 26 -7.52 -13.95 -5.91
C PRO A 26 -6.49 -14.23 -7.02
N ALA A 27 -6.91 -14.19 -8.28
CA ALA A 27 -6.01 -14.39 -9.42
C ALA A 27 -5.02 -13.22 -9.57
N GLU A 28 -5.52 -11.99 -9.58
CA GLU A 28 -4.68 -10.78 -9.68
C GLU A 28 -3.73 -10.65 -8.49
N PHE A 29 -4.20 -10.97 -7.28
CA PHE A 29 -3.35 -10.98 -6.09
C PHE A 29 -2.19 -11.97 -6.24
N ASN A 30 -2.44 -13.22 -6.66
CA ASN A 30 -1.40 -14.21 -6.83
C ASN A 30 -0.38 -13.81 -7.92
N GLU A 31 -0.86 -13.27 -9.04
CA GLU A 31 0.01 -12.80 -10.13
C GLU A 31 0.91 -11.66 -9.67
N ARG A 32 0.34 -10.62 -9.04
CA ARG A 32 1.11 -9.46 -8.56
C ARG A 32 2.03 -9.83 -7.40
N MET A 33 1.62 -10.73 -6.51
CA MET A 33 2.44 -11.24 -5.42
C MET A 33 3.67 -11.98 -5.97
N GLY A 34 3.51 -12.84 -6.97
CA GLY A 34 4.62 -13.51 -7.64
C GLY A 34 5.60 -12.50 -8.26
N ALA A 35 5.07 -11.53 -9.01
CA ALA A 35 5.89 -10.47 -9.60
C ALA A 35 6.61 -9.60 -8.55
N ALA A 36 5.98 -9.34 -7.40
CA ALA A 36 6.60 -8.58 -6.31
C ALA A 36 7.78 -9.34 -5.69
N LEU A 37 7.67 -10.67 -5.53
CA LEU A 37 8.73 -11.52 -4.98
C LEU A 37 9.93 -11.65 -5.93
N GLU A 38 9.72 -11.54 -7.24
CA GLU A 38 10.77 -11.60 -8.25
C GLU A 38 11.39 -10.23 -8.60
N ALA A 39 10.78 -9.13 -8.14
CA ALA A 39 11.21 -7.78 -8.46
C ALA A 39 12.64 -7.48 -7.96
N VAL A 40 13.47 -6.93 -8.85
CA VAL A 40 14.87 -6.59 -8.54
C VAL A 40 15.00 -5.12 -8.14
N THR A 41 14.04 -4.30 -8.53
CA THR A 41 14.09 -2.84 -8.39
C THR A 41 12.84 -2.27 -7.75
N LEU A 42 13.00 -1.15 -7.03
CA LEU A 42 11.86 -0.42 -6.46
C LEU A 42 10.89 0.09 -7.54
N GLY A 43 11.37 0.35 -8.76
CA GLY A 43 10.52 0.75 -9.87
C GLY A 43 9.61 -0.37 -10.39
N GLU A 44 10.04 -1.63 -10.28
CA GLU A 44 9.18 -2.78 -10.56
C GLU A 44 8.09 -2.91 -9.51
N LEU A 45 8.46 -2.82 -8.22
CA LEU A 45 7.50 -2.84 -7.12
C LEU A 45 6.47 -1.71 -7.23
N ALA A 46 6.93 -0.48 -7.51
CA ALA A 46 6.05 0.67 -7.66
C ALA A 46 5.02 0.50 -8.76
N ARG A 47 5.37 -0.15 -9.89
CA ARG A 47 4.42 -0.42 -10.98
C ARG A 47 3.30 -1.37 -10.55
N LEU A 48 3.59 -2.36 -9.72
CA LEU A 48 2.61 -3.36 -9.26
C LEU A 48 1.52 -2.79 -8.36
N ILE A 49 1.80 -1.65 -7.72
CA ILE A 49 0.89 -0.96 -6.79
C ILE A 49 0.41 0.39 -7.33
N SER A 50 0.89 0.83 -8.50
CA SER A 50 0.65 2.19 -9.02
C SER A 50 -0.81 2.49 -9.36
N ASP A 51 -1.59 1.46 -9.67
CA ASP A 51 -3.02 1.54 -9.97
C ASP A 51 -3.90 1.33 -8.74
N LEU A 52 -3.29 1.02 -7.59
CA LEU A 52 -4.00 0.83 -6.34
C LEU A 52 -4.05 2.16 -5.58
N PRO A 53 -5.19 2.49 -4.95
CA PRO A 53 -5.24 3.61 -4.04
C PRO A 53 -4.28 3.36 -2.87
N PRO A 54 -3.86 4.40 -2.13
CA PRO A 54 -3.15 4.18 -0.88
C PRO A 54 -3.96 3.22 0.01
N PRO A 55 -3.30 2.36 0.79
CA PRO A 55 -3.99 1.42 1.66
C PRO A 55 -4.89 2.19 2.64
N ASP A 56 -6.08 1.65 2.89
CA ASP A 56 -7.13 2.33 3.66
C ASP A 56 -6.66 2.72 5.08
N HIS A 57 -5.67 2.02 5.65
CA HIS A 57 -5.08 2.39 6.94
C HIS A 57 -4.29 3.72 6.88
N LEU A 58 -3.61 4.01 5.77
CA LEU A 58 -2.94 5.31 5.60
C LEU A 58 -3.97 6.43 5.39
N GLU A 59 -5.07 6.17 4.68
CA GLU A 59 -6.15 7.16 4.57
C GLU A 59 -6.82 7.41 5.93
N ALA A 60 -7.06 6.36 6.71
CA ALA A 60 -7.60 6.48 8.07
C ALA A 60 -6.65 7.24 9.01
N ASP A 61 -5.35 6.96 8.96
CA ASP A 61 -4.34 7.64 9.78
C ASP A 61 -4.24 9.13 9.42
N VAL A 62 -4.28 9.47 8.13
CA VAL A 62 -4.28 10.87 7.67
C VAL A 62 -5.54 11.60 8.14
N GLU A 63 -6.72 10.95 8.09
CA GLU A 63 -7.96 11.57 8.54
C GLU A 63 -7.97 11.79 10.07
N VAL A 64 -7.42 10.86 10.84
CA VAL A 64 -7.24 11.02 12.30
C VAL A 64 -6.33 12.22 12.60
N ILE A 65 -5.22 12.37 11.87
CA ILE A 65 -4.32 13.53 12.00
C ILE A 65 -5.06 14.82 11.66
N ARG A 66 -5.82 14.83 10.55
CA ARG A 66 -6.60 16.00 10.10
C ARG A 66 -7.66 16.41 11.12
N ALA A 67 -8.41 15.46 11.65
CA ALA A 67 -9.43 15.68 12.67
C ALA A 67 -8.83 16.24 13.96
N ARG A 68 -7.65 15.74 14.35
CA ARG A 68 -6.92 16.24 15.52
C ARG A 68 -6.42 17.67 15.30
N MET A 69 -5.84 17.99 14.14
CA MET A 69 -5.41 19.35 13.82
C MET A 69 -6.58 20.34 13.87
N ALA A 70 -7.72 19.99 13.28
CA ALA A 70 -8.92 20.82 13.32
C ALA A 70 -9.45 21.02 14.76
N ALA A 71 -9.37 19.99 15.60
CA ALA A 71 -9.76 20.07 17.01
C ALA A 71 -8.79 20.92 17.86
N GLU A 72 -7.51 20.98 17.50
CA GLU A 72 -6.51 21.85 18.14
C GLU A 72 -6.72 23.31 17.71
N GLU A 73 -7.00 23.57 16.43
CA GLU A 73 -7.30 24.91 15.92
C GLU A 73 -8.58 25.50 16.51
N ALA A 74 -9.65 24.71 16.66
CA ALA A 74 -10.90 25.17 17.27
C ALA A 74 -10.80 25.50 18.78
N ARG A 75 -9.69 25.13 19.43
CA ARG A 75 -9.41 25.43 20.84
C ARG A 75 -8.54 26.68 21.03
N ALA A 76 -7.98 27.21 19.95
CA ALA A 76 -7.18 28.44 19.94
C ALA A 76 -8.06 29.66 19.67
#